data_AF-I9NSD3-F1
#
_entry.id   AF-I9NSD3-F1
#
_cell.length_a   1.000
_cell.length_b   1.000
_cell.length_c   1.000
_cell.angle_alpha   90.00
_cell.angle_beta   90.00
_cell.angle_gamma   90.00
#
_symmetry.space_group_name_H-M   'P 1'
#
loop_
_entity.id
_entity.type
_entity.pdbx_description
1 polymer ?
#
loop_
_entity_poly.entity_id
_entity_poly.type
_entity_poly.pdbx_seq_one_letter_code
_entity_poly.pdbx_strand_id
1 'polypeptide(L)'
;MEYIDNISKKIWITRLCRIEASKRLDSNDSFTQALLIYYSAIITALSIWVFFIEKTSQNNESKASLILLISSIALTMYSTFIVSKAYKERAIKMKYNYIALDALSKDMNKLKADFQENFIEKDKLINEAAELDKKYLSLLQEAENHTGYDYLKAICDDKDVTMTKFCKVKYTYFKAKEIITMLICFIGPLFVIYTYIKW
;
A
#
# COMPACT_ATOMS: atom_id res chain seq x y z
N MET A 1 34.12 -11.05 7.04
CA MET A 1 32.83 -11.60 7.49
C MET A 1 31.86 -10.51 7.90
N GLU A 2 32.21 -9.62 8.83
CA GLU A 2 31.31 -8.55 9.30
C GLU A 2 30.68 -7.69 8.19
N TYR A 3 31.47 -7.29 7.17
CA TYR A 3 30.95 -6.53 6.00
C TYR A 3 29.85 -7.29 5.23
N ILE A 4 30.06 -8.58 4.94
CA ILE A 4 29.14 -9.42 4.18
C ILE A 4 27.88 -9.71 5.00
N ASP A 5 28.04 -9.92 6.31
CA ASP A 5 26.91 -10.08 7.21
C ASP A 5 26.05 -8.82 7.30
N ASN A 6 26.68 -7.64 7.30
CA ASN A 6 25.96 -6.36 7.29
C ASN A 6 25.14 -6.19 6.00
N ILE A 7 25.73 -6.47 4.82
CA ILE A 7 25.01 -6.39 3.54
C ILE A 7 23.85 -7.39 3.50
N SER A 8 24.11 -8.64 3.86
CA SER A 8 23.09 -9.70 3.89
C SER A 8 21.89 -9.31 4.78
N LYS A 9 22.15 -8.74 5.97
CA LYS A 9 21.09 -8.21 6.85
C LYS A 9 20.32 -7.07 6.18
N LYS A 10 20.99 -6.11 5.54
CA LYS A 10 20.34 -5.00 4.83
C LYS A 10 19.43 -5.50 3.71
N ILE A 11 19.92 -6.40 2.85
CA ILE A 11 19.13 -7.00 1.77
C ILE A 11 17.88 -7.68 2.34
N TRP A 12 18.05 -8.46 3.41
CA TRP A 12 16.96 -9.19 4.04
C TRP A 12 15.89 -8.25 4.64
N ILE A 13 16.28 -7.21 5.40
CA ILE A 13 15.33 -6.23 5.96
C ILE A 13 14.61 -5.50 4.83
N THR A 14 15.35 -5.01 3.83
CA THR A 14 14.77 -4.28 2.69
C THR A 14 13.76 -5.15 1.95
N ARG A 15 14.06 -6.44 1.74
CA ARG A 15 13.15 -7.40 1.11
C ARG A 15 11.83 -7.50 1.89
N LEU A 16 11.89 -7.69 3.21
CA LEU A 16 10.70 -7.77 4.05
C LEU A 16 9.86 -6.48 4.00
N CYS A 17 10.51 -5.32 4.10
CA CYS A 17 9.82 -4.04 3.98
C CYS A 17 9.14 -3.85 2.62
N ARG A 18 9.78 -4.27 1.52
CA ARG A 18 9.21 -4.18 0.16
C ARG A 18 8.04 -5.15 -0.05
N ILE A 19 8.05 -6.32 0.60
CA ILE A 19 6.88 -7.23 0.63
C ILE A 19 5.69 -6.53 1.27
N GLU A 20 5.87 -5.92 2.45
CA GLU A 20 4.77 -5.22 3.14
C GLU A 20 4.30 -3.96 2.40
N ALA A 21 5.24 -3.22 1.78
CA ALA A 21 4.89 -2.09 0.91
C ALA A 21 4.03 -2.53 -0.28
N SER A 22 4.37 -3.65 -0.93
CA SER A 22 3.59 -4.22 -2.04
C SER A 22 2.17 -4.60 -1.59
N LYS A 23 2.03 -5.31 -0.46
CA LYS A 23 0.72 -5.67 0.10
C LYS A 23 -0.13 -4.45 0.44
N ARG A 24 0.47 -3.41 1.03
CA ARG A 24 -0.24 -2.16 1.35
C ARG A 24 -0.73 -1.47 0.08
N LEU A 25 0.11 -1.34 -0.95
CA LEU A 25 -0.27 -0.71 -2.21
C LEU A 25 -1.42 -1.48 -2.89
N ASP A 26 -1.39 -2.81 -2.85
CA ASP A 26 -2.44 -3.67 -3.39
C ASP A 26 -3.77 -3.54 -2.59
N SER A 27 -3.67 -3.44 -1.27
CA SER A 27 -4.81 -3.17 -0.39
C SER A 27 -5.39 -1.78 -0.63
N ASN A 28 -4.56 -0.76 -0.85
CA ASN A 28 -5.02 0.59 -1.17
C ASN A 28 -5.75 0.63 -2.52
N ASP A 29 -5.22 -0.07 -3.53
CA ASP A 29 -5.87 -0.21 -4.83
C ASP A 29 -7.27 -0.82 -4.68
N SER A 30 -7.34 -1.99 -4.04
CA SER A 30 -8.61 -2.68 -3.77
C SER A 30 -9.60 -1.83 -2.97
N PHE A 31 -9.12 -1.15 -1.93
CA PHE A 31 -9.93 -0.28 -1.08
C PHE A 31 -10.50 0.91 -1.86
N THR A 32 -9.67 1.61 -2.64
CA THR A 32 -10.11 2.77 -3.42
C THR A 32 -11.08 2.38 -4.52
N GLN A 33 -10.90 1.23 -5.17
CA GLN A 33 -11.85 0.70 -6.16
C GLN A 33 -13.19 0.33 -5.51
N ALA A 34 -13.17 -0.36 -4.35
CA ALA A 34 -14.38 -0.69 -3.62
C ALA A 34 -15.14 0.59 -3.19
N LEU A 35 -14.42 1.62 -2.77
CA LEU A 35 -14.99 2.91 -2.40
C LEU A 35 -15.62 3.60 -3.62
N LEU A 36 -14.96 3.61 -4.78
CA LEU A 36 -15.54 4.17 -6.01
C LEU A 36 -16.83 3.46 -6.41
N ILE A 37 -16.87 2.12 -6.34
CA ILE A 37 -18.07 1.33 -6.62
C ILE A 37 -19.18 1.69 -5.61
N TYR A 38 -18.85 1.76 -4.33
CA TYR A 38 -19.79 2.09 -3.26
C TYR A 38 -20.45 3.46 -3.46
N TYR A 39 -19.66 4.50 -3.71
CA TYR A 39 -20.18 5.84 -3.96
C TYR A 39 -20.93 5.94 -5.29
N SER A 40 -20.48 5.23 -6.33
CA SER A 40 -21.21 5.18 -7.62
C SER A 40 -22.59 4.57 -7.44
N ALA A 41 -22.71 3.49 -6.66
CA ALA A 41 -23.98 2.85 -6.37
C ALA A 41 -24.92 3.78 -5.59
N ILE A 42 -24.41 4.49 -4.58
CA ILE A 42 -25.19 5.47 -3.81
C ILE A 42 -25.70 6.60 -4.70
N ILE A 43 -24.83 7.24 -5.48
CA ILE A 43 -25.23 8.34 -6.36
C ILE A 43 -26.26 7.86 -7.38
N THR A 44 -26.07 6.65 -7.95
CA THR A 44 -27.03 6.08 -8.91
C THR A 44 -28.39 5.84 -8.26
N ALA A 45 -28.43 5.25 -7.07
CA ALA A 45 -29.67 5.01 -6.33
C ALA A 45 -30.39 6.32 -5.98
N LEU A 46 -29.65 7.33 -5.51
CA LEU A 46 -30.21 8.66 -5.20
C LEU A 46 -30.72 9.37 -6.46
N SER A 47 -30.02 9.25 -7.59
CA SER A 47 -30.48 9.81 -8.87
C SER A 47 -31.80 9.21 -9.33
N ILE A 48 -31.98 7.88 -9.21
CA ILE A 48 -33.25 7.22 -9.52
C ILE A 48 -34.35 7.68 -8.55
N TRP A 49 -34.04 7.79 -7.26
CA TRP A 49 -34.98 8.22 -6.23
C TRP A 49 -35.46 9.66 -6.47
N VAL A 50 -34.53 10.59 -6.71
CA VAL A 50 -34.86 11.99 -7.00
C VAL A 50 -35.69 12.10 -8.28
N PHE A 51 -35.32 11.40 -9.35
CA PHE A 51 -36.10 11.38 -10.60
C PHE A 51 -37.57 10.96 -10.39
N PHE A 52 -37.83 9.97 -9.53
CA PHE A 52 -39.20 9.53 -9.25
C PHE A 52 -39.99 10.57 -8.43
N ILE A 53 -39.34 11.24 -7.47
CA ILE A 53 -39.96 12.30 -6.66
C ILE A 53 -40.26 13.53 -7.50
N GLU A 54 -39.34 13.95 -8.39
CA GLU A 54 -39.54 15.08 -9.30
C GLU A 54 -40.70 14.83 -10.28
N LYS A 55 -41.00 13.58 -10.61
CA LYS A 55 -42.21 13.29 -11.40
C LYS A 55 -43.51 13.53 -10.62
N THR A 56 -43.45 13.52 -9.29
CA THR A 56 -44.63 13.45 -8.41
C THR A 56 -44.90 14.75 -7.66
N SER A 57 -43.93 15.67 -7.52
CA SER A 57 -44.00 16.76 -6.55
C SER A 57 -43.57 18.14 -7.10
N GLN A 58 -44.51 18.88 -7.70
CA GLN A 58 -44.35 20.17 -8.41
C GLN A 58 -43.53 21.32 -7.77
N ASN A 59 -43.07 21.26 -6.51
CA ASN A 59 -42.67 22.47 -5.77
C ASN A 59 -41.28 22.50 -5.09
N ASN A 60 -40.35 21.54 -5.25
CA ASN A 60 -39.03 21.62 -4.57
C ASN A 60 -37.82 20.98 -5.30
N GLU A 61 -37.91 20.79 -6.61
CA GLU A 61 -37.10 19.83 -7.38
C GLU A 61 -35.66 20.28 -7.72
N SER A 62 -35.41 21.58 -7.91
CA SER A 62 -34.15 22.04 -8.54
C SER A 62 -32.87 21.91 -7.72
N LYS A 63 -32.96 21.82 -6.39
CA LYS A 63 -31.77 21.77 -5.51
C LYS A 63 -31.17 20.37 -5.41
N ALA A 64 -32.00 19.33 -5.36
CA ALA A 64 -31.54 17.95 -5.20
C ALA A 64 -30.85 17.44 -6.47
N SER A 65 -31.45 17.69 -7.64
CA SER A 65 -30.86 17.38 -8.95
C SER A 65 -29.52 18.10 -9.17
N LEU A 66 -29.41 19.39 -8.80
CA LEU A 66 -28.16 20.13 -8.88
C LEU A 66 -27.06 19.55 -7.96
N ILE A 67 -27.39 19.17 -6.73
CA ILE A 67 -26.44 18.54 -5.80
C ILE A 67 -25.95 17.19 -6.33
N LEU A 68 -26.85 16.38 -6.90
CA LEU A 68 -26.49 15.10 -7.51
C LEU A 68 -25.60 15.26 -8.74
N LEU A 69 -25.87 16.27 -9.57
CA LEU A 69 -25.04 16.59 -10.73
C LEU A 69 -23.61 16.96 -10.28
N ILE A 70 -23.48 17.88 -9.31
CA ILE A 70 -22.17 18.27 -8.75
C ILE A 70 -21.46 17.05 -8.16
N SER A 71 -22.18 16.22 -7.40
CA SER A 71 -21.62 15.02 -6.77
C SER A 71 -21.13 14.00 -7.81
N SER A 72 -21.84 13.85 -8.92
CA SER A 72 -21.46 12.94 -10.02
C SER A 72 -20.19 13.42 -10.74
N ILE A 73 -20.09 14.73 -10.98
CA ILE A 73 -18.88 15.34 -11.57
C ILE A 73 -17.70 15.18 -10.60
N ALA A 74 -17.90 15.47 -9.31
CA ALA A 74 -16.87 15.32 -8.28
C ALA A 74 -16.40 13.86 -8.16
N LEU A 75 -17.32 12.88 -8.17
CA LEU A 75 -16.97 11.47 -8.16
C LEU A 75 -16.16 11.05 -9.39
N THR A 76 -16.51 11.58 -10.56
CA THR A 76 -15.77 11.34 -11.80
C THR A 76 -14.35 11.89 -11.72
N MET A 77 -14.18 13.14 -11.26
CA MET A 77 -12.86 13.73 -11.05
C MET A 77 -12.03 12.94 -10.03
N TYR A 78 -12.66 12.49 -8.94
CA TYR A 78 -12.02 11.66 -7.94
C TYR A 78 -11.59 10.29 -8.49
N SER A 79 -12.43 9.64 -9.30
CA SER A 79 -12.12 8.40 -9.98
C SER A 79 -10.86 8.54 -10.85
N THR A 80 -10.81 9.58 -11.70
CA THR A 80 -9.63 9.89 -12.52
C THR A 80 -8.39 10.14 -11.67
N PHE A 81 -8.53 10.86 -10.55
CA PHE A 81 -7.42 11.10 -9.63
C PHE A 81 -6.89 9.80 -9.01
N ILE A 82 -7.76 8.87 -8.58
CA ILE A 82 -7.35 7.56 -8.05
C ILE A 82 -6.60 6.76 -9.10
N VAL A 83 -7.09 6.71 -10.35
CA VAL A 83 -6.40 6.03 -11.46
C VAL A 83 -4.99 6.59 -11.64
N SER A 84 -4.81 7.92 -11.56
CA SER A 84 -3.48 8.56 -11.68
C SER A 84 -2.49 8.19 -10.55
N LYS A 85 -2.96 7.66 -9.42
CA LYS A 85 -2.07 7.22 -8.33
C LYS A 85 -1.35 5.89 -8.62
N ALA A 86 -1.84 5.13 -9.61
CA ALA A 86 -1.21 3.91 -10.11
C ALA A 86 -0.83 2.92 -9.00
N TYR A 87 -1.70 2.74 -8.00
CA TYR A 87 -1.40 1.89 -6.83
C TYR A 87 -1.06 0.46 -7.23
N LYS A 88 -1.83 -0.13 -8.17
CA LYS A 88 -1.59 -1.49 -8.66
C LYS A 88 -0.22 -1.65 -9.35
N GLU A 89 0.12 -0.72 -10.24
CA GLU A 89 1.39 -0.75 -10.98
C GLU A 89 2.57 -0.63 -10.03
N ARG A 90 2.48 0.26 -9.04
CA ARG A 90 3.49 0.44 -7.98
C ARG A 90 3.62 -0.82 -7.12
N ALA A 91 2.52 -1.47 -6.78
CA ALA A 91 2.51 -2.74 -6.05
C ALA A 91 3.24 -3.85 -6.83
N ILE A 92 2.99 -3.93 -8.14
CA ILE A 92 3.64 -4.87 -9.06
C ILE A 92 5.14 -4.59 -9.17
N LYS A 93 5.54 -3.32 -9.32
CA LYS A 93 6.95 -2.93 -9.37
C LYS A 93 7.70 -3.33 -8.10
N MET A 94 7.10 -3.08 -6.94
CA MET A 94 7.61 -3.55 -5.64
C MET A 94 7.73 -5.06 -5.57
N LYS A 95 6.75 -5.77 -6.15
CA LYS A 95 6.73 -7.23 -6.20
C LYS A 95 7.90 -7.82 -6.97
N TYR A 96 8.08 -7.37 -8.21
CA TYR A 96 9.24 -7.80 -9.00
C TYR A 96 10.56 -7.48 -8.30
N ASN A 97 10.63 -6.32 -7.67
CA ASN A 97 11.83 -5.91 -6.99
C ASN A 97 12.16 -6.76 -5.75
N TYR A 98 11.20 -7.08 -4.88
CA TYR A 98 11.50 -7.96 -3.73
C TYR A 98 11.84 -9.39 -4.17
N ILE A 99 11.31 -9.86 -5.30
CA ILE A 99 11.69 -11.16 -5.90
C ILE A 99 13.15 -11.13 -6.34
N ALA A 100 13.58 -10.03 -6.99
CA ALA A 100 14.98 -9.83 -7.36
C ALA A 100 15.91 -9.74 -6.13
N LEU A 101 15.47 -9.06 -5.06
CA LEU A 101 16.18 -9.03 -3.78
C LEU A 101 16.26 -10.41 -3.11
N ASP A 102 15.24 -11.25 -3.25
CA ASP A 102 15.26 -12.62 -2.75
C ASP A 102 16.30 -13.47 -3.48
N ALA A 103 16.36 -13.35 -4.81
CA ALA A 103 17.40 -13.99 -5.62
C ALA A 103 18.80 -13.51 -5.20
N LEU A 104 18.99 -12.20 -5.04
CA LEU A 104 20.26 -11.63 -4.56
C LEU A 104 20.64 -12.13 -3.16
N SER A 105 19.66 -12.26 -2.26
CA SER A 105 19.86 -12.81 -0.92
C SER A 105 20.33 -14.27 -0.97
N LYS A 106 19.81 -15.07 -1.91
CA LYS A 106 20.24 -16.45 -2.13
C LYS A 106 21.67 -16.51 -2.69
N ASP A 107 22.00 -15.65 -3.64
CA ASP A 107 23.37 -15.55 -4.19
C ASP A 107 24.38 -15.19 -3.09
N MET A 108 24.04 -14.23 -2.22
CA MET A 108 24.88 -13.85 -1.08
C MET A 108 25.06 -14.99 -0.07
N ASN A 109 24.02 -15.78 0.18
CA ASN A 109 24.11 -16.93 1.08
C ASN A 109 24.97 -18.06 0.50
N LYS A 110 24.89 -18.31 -0.82
CA LYS A 110 25.77 -19.25 -1.51
C LYS A 110 27.24 -18.82 -1.39
N LEU A 111 27.54 -17.55 -1.65
CA LEU A 111 28.89 -17.00 -1.51
C LEU A 111 29.47 -17.22 -0.10
N LYS A 112 28.64 -17.07 0.95
CA LYS A 112 29.04 -17.35 2.33
C LYS A 112 29.32 -18.84 2.56
N ALA A 113 28.46 -19.73 2.05
CA ALA A 113 28.63 -21.17 2.17
C ALA A 113 29.90 -21.65 1.44
N ASP A 114 30.10 -21.19 0.21
CA ASP A 114 31.27 -21.56 -0.60
C ASP A 114 32.58 -21.10 0.07
N PHE A 115 32.59 -19.95 0.76
CA PHE A 115 33.74 -19.51 1.54
C PHE A 115 34.02 -20.41 2.75
N GLN A 116 32.97 -20.88 3.45
CA GLN A 116 33.11 -21.75 4.61
C GLN A 116 33.59 -23.16 4.23
N GLU A 117 33.18 -23.67 3.06
CA GLU A 117 33.47 -25.04 2.63
C GLU A 117 34.73 -25.15 1.76
N ASN A 118 35.04 -24.15 0.92
CA ASN A 118 36.04 -24.28 -0.15
C ASN A 118 37.30 -23.39 0.02
N PHE A 119 37.53 -22.78 1.19
CA PHE A 119 38.72 -21.95 1.48
C PHE A 119 39.04 -20.94 0.37
N ILE A 120 38.02 -20.22 -0.12
CA ILE A 120 38.20 -19.18 -1.15
C ILE A 120 39.13 -18.08 -0.64
N GLU A 121 40.05 -17.61 -1.48
CA GLU A 121 40.89 -16.45 -1.18
C GLU A 121 40.05 -15.23 -0.77
N LYS A 122 40.45 -14.60 0.32
CA LYS A 122 39.72 -13.49 0.94
C LYS A 122 39.48 -12.32 -0.02
N ASP A 123 40.41 -12.05 -0.94
CA ASP A 123 40.29 -10.97 -1.92
C ASP A 123 39.23 -11.26 -2.98
N LYS A 124 39.12 -12.51 -3.41
CA LYS A 124 38.06 -12.95 -4.34
C LYS A 124 36.68 -12.82 -3.70
N LEU A 125 36.54 -13.22 -2.43
CA LEU A 125 35.31 -13.06 -1.67
C LEU A 125 34.87 -11.58 -1.56
N ILE A 126 35.81 -10.68 -1.26
CA ILE A 126 35.50 -9.25 -1.14
C ILE A 126 35.04 -8.68 -2.47
N ASN A 127 35.70 -9.05 -3.57
CA ASN A 127 35.33 -8.59 -4.91
C ASN A 127 33.93 -9.09 -5.30
N GLU A 128 33.62 -10.38 -5.09
CA GLU A 128 32.28 -10.93 -5.39
C GLU A 128 31.19 -10.30 -4.51
N ALA A 129 31.47 -10.08 -3.22
CA ALA A 129 30.54 -9.39 -2.32
C ALA A 129 30.30 -7.93 -2.75
N ALA A 130 31.33 -7.23 -3.24
CA ALA A 130 31.21 -5.87 -3.73
C ALA A 130 30.35 -5.79 -5.01
N GLU A 131 30.44 -6.78 -5.90
CA GLU A 131 29.56 -6.86 -7.08
C GLU A 131 28.09 -7.11 -6.69
N LEU A 132 27.85 -7.96 -5.69
CA LEU A 132 26.50 -8.16 -5.14
C LEU A 132 25.97 -6.89 -4.45
N ASP A 133 26.82 -6.12 -3.78
CA ASP A 133 26.45 -4.83 -3.18
C ASP A 133 26.09 -3.78 -4.25
N LYS A 134 26.84 -3.73 -5.36
CA LYS A 134 26.48 -2.89 -6.52
C LYS A 134 25.11 -3.28 -7.10
N LYS A 135 24.86 -4.59 -7.27
CA LYS A 135 23.56 -5.10 -7.72
C LYS A 135 22.44 -4.79 -6.71
N TYR A 136 22.74 -4.81 -5.41
CA TYR A 136 21.79 -4.36 -4.39
C TYR A 136 21.44 -2.88 -4.58
N LEU A 137 22.43 -2.01 -4.75
CA LEU A 137 22.22 -0.57 -4.96
C LEU A 137 21.42 -0.28 -6.24
N SER A 138 21.66 -1.02 -7.33
CA SER A 138 20.85 -0.86 -8.55
C SER A 138 19.38 -1.27 -8.31
N LEU A 139 19.14 -2.40 -7.63
CA LEU A 139 17.80 -2.83 -7.23
C LEU A 139 17.12 -1.84 -6.28
N LEU A 140 17.87 -1.08 -5.48
CA LEU A 140 17.27 -0.04 -4.64
C LEU A 140 16.65 1.09 -5.47
N GLN A 141 17.24 1.44 -6.61
CA GLN A 141 16.78 2.53 -7.46
C GLN A 141 15.56 2.18 -8.32
N GLU A 142 15.30 0.89 -8.55
CA GLU A 142 14.24 0.43 -9.45
C GLU A 142 12.83 0.64 -8.89
N ALA A 143 12.64 0.53 -7.58
CA ALA A 143 11.34 0.66 -6.93
C ALA A 143 11.33 1.84 -5.97
N GLU A 144 10.14 2.38 -5.68
CA GLU A 144 9.99 3.42 -4.68
C GLU A 144 10.46 2.96 -3.28
N ASN A 145 10.50 3.88 -2.32
CA ASN A 145 10.86 3.54 -0.95
C ASN A 145 9.66 3.02 -0.17
N HIS A 146 9.91 2.06 0.72
CA HIS A 146 8.94 1.65 1.72
C HIS A 146 8.70 2.79 2.73
N THR A 147 7.58 2.75 3.45
CA THR A 147 7.30 3.71 4.52
C THR A 147 7.73 3.16 5.88
N GLY A 148 7.68 4.01 6.90
CA GLY A 148 7.87 3.57 8.29
C GLY A 148 6.80 2.58 8.77
N TYR A 149 5.59 2.61 8.19
CA TYR A 149 4.56 1.62 8.50
C TYR A 149 4.94 0.23 7.98
N ASP A 150 5.47 0.15 6.76
CA ASP A 150 5.90 -1.13 6.18
C ASP A 150 7.02 -1.76 6.99
N TYR A 151 7.97 -0.95 7.43
CA TYR A 151 9.05 -1.40 8.31
C TYR A 151 8.51 -1.94 9.64
N LEU A 152 7.62 -1.19 10.30
CA LEU A 152 7.03 -1.65 11.56
C LEU A 152 6.23 -2.93 11.39
N LYS A 153 5.51 -3.08 10.27
CA LYS A 153 4.74 -4.27 9.96
C LYS A 153 5.65 -5.46 9.65
N ALA A 154 6.69 -5.25 8.83
CA ALA A 154 7.67 -6.27 8.47
C ALA A 154 8.35 -6.87 9.70
N ILE A 155 8.73 -6.04 10.67
CA ILE A 155 9.34 -6.54 11.91
C ILE A 155 8.31 -7.14 12.85
N CYS A 156 7.08 -6.62 12.88
CA CYS A 156 6.02 -7.22 13.70
C CYS A 156 5.66 -8.64 13.24
N ASP A 157 5.75 -8.91 11.95
CA ASP A 157 5.48 -10.23 11.36
C ASP A 157 6.70 -11.16 11.47
N ASP A 158 7.87 -10.64 11.83
CA ASP A 158 9.09 -11.39 12.02
C ASP A 158 9.15 -11.99 13.44
N LYS A 159 9.31 -13.33 13.51
CA LYS A 159 9.36 -14.05 14.79
C LYS A 159 10.70 -13.89 15.50
N ASP A 160 11.75 -13.57 14.76
CA ASP A 160 13.11 -13.51 15.28
C ASP A 160 13.46 -12.12 15.83
N VAL A 161 12.61 -11.12 15.60
CA VAL A 161 12.85 -9.73 16.02
C VAL A 161 11.86 -9.29 17.09
N THR A 162 12.38 -8.96 18.28
CA THR A 162 11.55 -8.44 19.36
C THR A 162 11.29 -6.95 19.18
N MET A 163 10.03 -6.58 18.91
CA MET A 163 9.62 -5.18 18.83
C MET A 163 9.71 -4.47 20.18
N THR A 164 10.33 -3.27 20.18
CA THR A 164 10.27 -2.38 21.34
C THR A 164 8.84 -1.91 21.61
N LYS A 165 8.54 -1.57 22.87
CA LYS A 165 7.21 -1.04 23.27
C LYS A 165 6.80 0.17 22.43
N PHE A 166 7.73 1.09 22.17
CA PHE A 166 7.51 2.28 21.36
C PHE A 166 7.03 1.94 19.94
N CYS A 167 7.71 1.00 19.29
CA CYS A 167 7.35 0.59 17.95
C CYS A 167 5.99 -0.13 17.89
N LYS A 168 5.64 -0.92 18.92
CA LYS A 168 4.30 -1.54 19.02
C LYS A 168 3.21 -0.47 19.09
N VAL A 169 3.37 0.55 19.95
CA VAL A 169 2.42 1.67 20.06
C VAL A 169 2.27 2.40 18.73
N LYS A 170 3.39 2.67 18.05
CA LYS A 170 3.40 3.34 16.75
C LYS A 170 2.68 2.52 15.67
N TYR A 171 2.91 1.20 15.63
CA TYR A 171 2.19 0.29 14.73
C TYR A 171 0.68 0.29 15.01
N THR A 172 0.27 0.16 16.28
CA THR A 172 -1.15 0.17 16.66
C THR A 172 -1.83 1.48 16.30
N TYR A 173 -1.14 2.61 16.46
CA TYR A 173 -1.65 3.92 16.06
C TYR A 173 -1.91 4.00 14.55
N PHE A 174 -0.96 3.58 13.71
CA PHE A 174 -1.15 3.58 12.26
C PHE A 174 -2.31 2.66 11.84
N LYS A 175 -2.39 1.47 12.43
CA LYS A 175 -3.48 0.52 12.18
C LYS A 175 -4.85 1.09 12.56
N ALA A 176 -4.95 1.70 13.74
CA ALA A 176 -6.19 2.33 14.21
C ALA A 176 -6.62 3.48 13.28
N LYS A 177 -5.66 4.32 12.85
CA LYS A 177 -5.93 5.41 11.90
C LYS A 177 -6.50 4.90 10.57
N GLU A 178 -5.96 3.81 10.04
CA GLU A 178 -6.42 3.19 8.78
C GLU A 178 -7.88 2.70 8.91
N ILE A 179 -8.18 1.99 9.99
CA ILE A 179 -9.54 1.48 10.28
C ILE A 179 -10.53 2.63 10.48
N ILE A 180 -10.16 3.64 11.26
CA ILE A 180 -11.04 4.80 11.52
C ILE A 180 -11.33 5.54 10.21
N THR A 181 -10.32 5.76 9.36
CA THR A 181 -10.52 6.40 8.05
C THR A 181 -11.48 5.59 7.19
N MET A 182 -11.31 4.27 7.14
CA MET A 182 -12.20 3.37 6.41
C MET A 182 -13.64 3.48 6.90
N LEU A 183 -13.87 3.43 8.21
CA LEU A 183 -15.21 3.55 8.80
C LEU A 183 -15.86 4.90 8.47
N ILE A 184 -15.11 5.99 8.57
CA ILE A 184 -15.61 7.34 8.24
C ILE A 184 -16.05 7.41 6.78
N CYS A 185 -15.24 6.87 5.85
CA CYS A 185 -15.57 6.87 4.42
C CYS A 185 -16.84 6.08 4.08
N PHE A 186 -17.09 4.94 4.74
CA PHE A 186 -18.29 4.14 4.45
C PHE A 186 -19.54 4.67 5.18
N ILE A 187 -19.41 5.11 6.43
CA ILE A 187 -20.55 5.53 7.26
C ILE A 187 -21.00 6.95 6.92
N GLY A 188 -20.08 7.84 6.54
CA GLY A 188 -20.37 9.25 6.27
C GLY A 188 -21.54 9.49 5.30
N PRO A 189 -21.57 8.85 4.12
CA PRO A 189 -22.67 9.00 3.16
C PRO A 189 -24.02 8.53 3.70
N LEU A 190 -24.05 7.40 4.42
CA LEU A 190 -25.28 6.87 5.01
C LEU A 190 -25.83 7.81 6.08
N PHE A 191 -24.94 8.42 6.87
CA PHE A 191 -25.32 9.42 7.85
C PHE A 191 -25.97 10.64 7.19
N VAL A 192 -25.37 11.18 6.12
CA VAL A 192 -25.94 12.31 5.37
C VAL A 192 -27.31 11.96 4.79
N ILE A 193 -27.45 10.81 4.15
CA ILE A 193 -28.73 10.34 3.59
C ILE A 193 -29.78 10.20 4.70
N TYR A 194 -29.43 9.59 5.83
CA TYR A 194 -30.32 9.43 6.97
C TYR A 194 -30.81 10.78 7.52
N THR A 195 -29.94 11.79 7.61
CA THR A 195 -30.34 13.13 8.05
C THR A 195 -31.27 13.83 7.05
N TYR A 196 -31.11 13.57 5.76
CA TYR A 196 -31.92 14.18 4.70
C TYR A 196 -33.30 13.53 4.56
N ILE A 197 -33.44 12.23 4.81
CA ILE A 197 -34.72 11.50 4.73
C ILE A 197 -35.63 11.80 5.94
N LYS A 198 -35.05 12.20 7.09
CA LYS A 198 -35.80 12.47 8.32
C LYS A 198 -36.48 13.84 8.38
N TRP A 199 -36.31 14.67 7.35
CA TRP A 199 -36.92 15.99 7.19
C TRP A 199 -37.75 16.03 5.91
#